data_AF-A0A0G1I661-F1
#
_entry.id   AF-A0A0G1I661-F1
#
_cell.length_a   1.000
_cell.length_b   1.000
_cell.length_c   1.000
_cell.angle_alpha   90.00
_cell.angle_beta   90.00
_cell.angle_gamma   90.00
#
_symmetry.space_group_name_H-M   'P 1'
#
loop_
_entity.id
_entity.type
_entity.pdbx_description
1 polymer ?
#
loop_
_entity_poly.entity_id
_entity_poly.type
_entity_poly.pdbx_seq_one_letter_code
_entity_poly.pdbx_strand_id
1 'polypeptide(L)'
;MERGFWKKVFAGFLFVKKVNIDKILIIMELLRDFKKITKSDTSLAGGKGASLGEMTSAGIPVPSGFVVLSSAFEKFLEGADLNVEIDSILHAANHKEMHTV
;
A
#
# COMPACT_ATOMS: atom_id res chain seq x y z
N MET A 1 44.36 -13.41 10.96
CA MET A 1 42.98 -13.12 10.53
C MET A 1 42.24 -12.47 11.70
N GLU A 2 41.94 -11.18 11.61
CA GLU A 2 41.51 -10.37 12.76
C GLU A 2 40.00 -10.49 13.03
N ARG A 3 39.62 -10.50 14.31
CA ARG A 3 38.21 -10.53 14.77
C ARG A 3 37.35 -9.39 14.19
N GLY A 4 37.97 -8.30 13.74
CA GLY A 4 37.29 -7.16 13.12
C GLY A 4 36.77 -7.43 11.71
N PHE A 5 37.40 -8.34 10.94
CA PHE A 5 36.97 -8.69 9.59
C PHE A 5 35.60 -9.38 9.62
N TRP A 6 35.45 -10.40 10.46
CA TRP A 6 34.19 -11.14 10.62
C TRP A 6 33.07 -10.26 11.18
N LYS A 7 33.36 -9.28 12.06
CA LYS A 7 32.37 -8.30 12.52
C LYS A 7 31.84 -7.42 11.37
N LYS A 8 32.70 -6.95 10.47
CA LYS A 8 32.28 -6.16 9.30
C LYS A 8 31.44 -6.98 8.32
N VAL A 9 31.87 -8.21 8.02
CA VAL A 9 31.12 -9.13 7.13
C VAL A 9 29.74 -9.43 7.71
N PHE A 10 29.66 -9.71 9.01
CA PHE A 10 28.39 -10.00 9.68
C PHE A 10 27.47 -8.77 9.76
N ALA A 11 28.02 -7.58 10.04
CA ALA A 11 27.27 -6.32 10.03
C ALA A 11 26.70 -6.01 8.64
N GLY A 12 27.48 -6.23 7.57
CA GLY A 12 27.02 -6.10 6.19
C GLY A 12 25.87 -7.06 5.86
N PHE A 13 25.97 -8.32 6.28
CA PHE A 13 24.90 -9.31 6.10
C PHE A 13 23.62 -8.92 6.83
N LEU A 14 23.72 -8.50 8.10
CA LEU A 14 22.58 -8.04 8.89
C LEU A 14 21.93 -6.79 8.27
N PHE A 15 22.71 -5.85 7.76
CA PHE A 15 22.21 -4.66 7.07
C PHE A 15 21.43 -5.02 5.80
N VAL A 16 21.98 -5.89 4.95
CA VAL A 16 21.29 -6.37 3.74
C VAL A 16 19.99 -7.09 4.10
N LYS A 17 20.00 -7.93 5.14
CA LYS A 17 18.80 -8.61 5.64
C LYS A 17 17.76 -7.61 6.15
N LYS A 18 18.17 -6.56 6.87
CA LYS A 18 17.31 -5.48 7.36
C LYS A 18 16.64 -4.74 6.20
N VAL A 19 17.41 -4.29 5.21
CA VAL A 19 16.89 -3.60 4.01
C VAL A 19 15.88 -4.47 3.26
N ASN A 20 16.13 -5.78 3.14
CA ASN A 20 15.21 -6.69 2.47
C ASN A 20 13.89 -6.83 3.23
N ILE A 21 13.96 -6.95 4.56
CA ILE A 21 12.76 -6.97 5.43
C ILE A 21 11.98 -5.67 5.31
N ASP A 22 12.65 -4.51 5.33
CA ASP A 22 11.99 -3.21 5.25
C ASP A 22 11.27 -3.04 3.90
N LYS A 23 11.87 -3.49 2.79
CA LYS A 23 11.20 -3.52 1.48
C LYS A 23 9.98 -4.44 1.46
N ILE A 24 10.07 -5.63 2.06
CA ILE A 24 8.94 -6.56 2.14
C ILE A 24 7.81 -5.96 2.97
N LEU A 25 8.15 -5.32 4.10
CA LEU A 25 7.17 -4.67 4.98
C LEU A 25 6.45 -3.53 4.25
N ILE A 26 7.20 -2.71 3.49
CA ILE A 26 6.63 -1.67 2.63
C ILE A 26 5.69 -2.29 1.59
N ILE A 27 6.10 -3.34 0.87
CA ILE A 27 5.24 -3.98 -0.15
C ILE A 27 3.95 -4.54 0.47
N MET A 28 4.03 -5.15 1.65
CA MET A 28 2.87 -5.67 2.38
C MET A 28 1.91 -4.57 2.84
N GLU A 29 2.39 -3.33 2.99
CA GLU A 29 1.55 -2.16 3.25
C GLU A 29 0.91 -1.57 2.00
N LEU A 30 1.32 -1.94 0.78
CA LEU A 30 0.82 -1.31 -0.46
C LEU A 30 -0.04 -2.24 -1.30
N LEU A 31 0.20 -3.54 -1.24
CA LEU A 31 -0.52 -4.55 -2.01
C LEU A 31 -1.07 -5.64 -1.10
N ARG A 32 -2.26 -6.14 -1.42
CA ARG A 32 -2.84 -7.29 -0.71
C ARG A 32 -3.60 -8.21 -1.64
N ASP A 33 -3.25 -9.50 -1.64
CA ASP A 33 -3.98 -10.53 -2.38
C ASP A 33 -5.43 -10.63 -1.91
N PHE A 34 -6.36 -10.95 -2.82
CA PHE A 34 -7.77 -11.16 -2.45
C PHE A 34 -7.94 -12.22 -1.34
N LYS A 35 -7.09 -13.25 -1.34
CA LYS A 35 -7.07 -14.30 -0.32
C LYS A 35 -6.78 -13.82 1.11
N LYS A 36 -6.25 -12.59 1.25
CA LYS A 36 -5.88 -11.98 2.52
C LYS A 36 -6.72 -10.75 2.85
N ILE A 37 -7.74 -10.47 2.04
CA ILE A 37 -8.65 -9.33 2.23
C ILE A 37 -9.95 -9.86 2.82
N THR A 38 -10.44 -9.17 3.84
CA THR A 38 -11.77 -9.41 4.42
C THR A 38 -12.60 -8.13 4.38
N LYS A 39 -13.88 -8.24 4.73
CA LYS A 39 -14.78 -7.08 4.84
C LYS A 39 -14.23 -5.98 5.77
N SER A 40 -13.45 -6.31 6.80
CA SER A 40 -12.88 -5.30 7.72
C SER A 40 -11.83 -4.42 7.06
N ASP A 41 -11.28 -4.84 5.92
CA ASP A 41 -10.25 -4.09 5.18
C ASP A 41 -10.84 -3.03 4.25
N THR A 42 -12.14 -2.72 4.33
CA THR A 42 -12.82 -1.76 3.43
C THR A 42 -12.15 -0.38 3.42
N SER A 43 -11.58 0.08 4.54
CA SER A 43 -10.85 1.35 4.61
C SER A 43 -9.57 1.36 3.77
N LEU A 44 -8.90 0.21 3.63
CA LEU A 44 -7.63 0.08 2.91
C LEU A 44 -7.81 -0.42 1.47
N ALA A 45 -8.69 -1.40 1.26
CA ALA A 45 -8.92 -2.04 -0.03
C ALA A 45 -10.10 -1.43 -0.82
N GLY A 46 -10.84 -0.51 -0.20
CA GLY A 46 -12.11 0.00 -0.72
C GLY A 46 -13.22 -1.06 -0.72
N GLY A 47 -14.46 -0.62 -1.01
CA GLY A 47 -15.62 -1.52 -1.01
C GLY A 47 -15.53 -2.65 -2.03
N LYS A 48 -14.99 -2.38 -3.23
CA LYS A 48 -14.82 -3.40 -4.29
C LYS A 48 -13.76 -4.44 -3.93
N GLY A 49 -12.60 -3.99 -3.43
CA GLY A 49 -11.52 -4.87 -3.01
C GLY A 49 -11.95 -5.78 -1.86
N ALA A 50 -12.64 -5.20 -0.86
CA ALA A 50 -13.24 -5.95 0.24
C ALA A 50 -14.25 -7.00 -0.26
N SER A 51 -15.15 -6.63 -1.18
CA SER A 51 -16.09 -7.59 -1.77
C SER A 51 -15.41 -8.72 -2.54
N LEU A 52 -14.34 -8.44 -3.30
CA LEU A 52 -13.56 -9.47 -4.00
C LEU A 52 -12.85 -10.43 -3.03
N GLY A 53 -12.35 -9.92 -1.90
CA GLY A 53 -11.78 -10.75 -0.84
C GLY A 53 -12.81 -11.66 -0.17
N GLU A 54 -14.00 -11.14 0.14
CA GLU A 54 -15.11 -11.93 0.69
C GLU A 54 -15.57 -13.02 -0.28
N MET A 55 -15.75 -12.69 -1.56
CA MET A 55 -16.10 -13.68 -2.60
C MET A 55 -15.04 -14.77 -2.72
N THR A 56 -13.76 -14.39 -2.73
CA THR A 56 -12.63 -15.34 -2.77
C THR A 56 -12.64 -16.26 -1.55
N SER A 57 -12.87 -15.71 -0.37
CA SER A 57 -12.92 -16.46 0.90
C SER A 57 -14.15 -17.38 0.99
N ALA A 58 -15.26 -16.98 0.37
CA ALA A 58 -16.48 -17.78 0.26
C ALA A 58 -16.38 -18.92 -0.80
N GLY A 59 -15.24 -19.05 -1.49
CA GLY A 59 -15.04 -20.09 -2.51
C GLY A 59 -15.72 -19.80 -3.84
N ILE A 60 -16.20 -18.57 -4.05
CA ILE A 60 -16.70 -18.13 -5.35
C ILE A 60 -15.51 -18.03 -6.31
N PRO A 61 -15.62 -18.51 -7.56
CA PRO A 61 -14.52 -18.46 -8.52
C PRO A 61 -14.21 -17.02 -8.95
N VAL A 62 -13.33 -16.38 -8.20
CA VAL A 62 -12.76 -15.06 -8.51
C VAL A 62 -11.40 -15.28 -9.21
N PRO A 63 -11.12 -14.62 -10.34
CA PRO A 63 -9.79 -14.64 -10.95
C PRO A 63 -8.71 -14.23 -9.96
N SER A 64 -7.54 -14.86 -10.04
CA SER A 64 -6.41 -14.51 -9.17
C SER A 64 -6.04 -13.03 -9.31
N GLY A 65 -5.90 -12.33 -8.19
CA GLY A 65 -5.56 -10.92 -8.18
C GLY A 65 -5.28 -10.38 -6.79
N PHE A 66 -4.95 -9.10 -6.76
CA PHE A 66 -4.63 -8.33 -5.56
C PHE A 66 -5.21 -6.92 -5.68
N VAL A 67 -5.27 -6.22 -4.55
CA VAL A 67 -5.66 -4.82 -4.45
C VAL A 67 -4.43 -3.97 -4.22
N VAL A 68 -4.34 -2.85 -4.94
CA VAL A 68 -3.47 -1.72 -4.58
C VAL A 68 -4.19 -0.92 -3.51
N LEU A 69 -3.61 -0.88 -2.30
CA LEU A 69 -4.24 -0.31 -1.11
C LEU A 69 -4.26 1.22 -1.14
N SER A 70 -5.16 1.85 -0.39
CA SER A 70 -5.25 3.31 -0.25
C SER A 70 -3.94 3.92 0.26
N SER A 71 -3.21 3.23 1.13
CA SER A 71 -1.88 3.57 1.60
C SER A 71 -0.85 3.74 0.46
N ALA A 72 -1.02 3.04 -0.67
CA ALA A 72 -0.17 3.23 -1.84
C ALA A 72 -0.43 4.57 -2.52
N PHE A 73 -1.68 5.00 -2.56
CA PHE A 73 -2.05 6.31 -3.04
C PHE A 73 -1.56 7.42 -2.10
N GLU A 74 -1.70 7.25 -0.78
CA GLU A 74 -1.16 8.17 0.22
C GLU A 74 0.36 8.35 0.08
N LYS A 75 1.12 7.25 0.01
CA LYS A 75 2.58 7.32 -0.20
C LYS A 75 2.96 7.95 -1.54
N PHE A 76 2.15 7.76 -2.58
CA PHE A 76 2.38 8.42 -3.87
C PHE A 76 2.20 9.93 -3.75
N LEU A 77 1.13 10.39 -3.09
CA LEU A 77 0.88 11.82 -2.90
C LEU A 77 1.97 12.49 -2.04
N GLU A 78 2.42 11.82 -0.98
CA GLU A 78 3.54 12.27 -0.15
C GLU A 78 4.84 12.39 -0.95
N GLY A 79 5.20 11.36 -1.73
CA GLY A 79 6.44 11.36 -2.51
C GLY A 79 6.42 12.32 -3.71
N ALA A 80 5.25 12.75 -4.16
CA ALA A 80 5.07 13.69 -5.26
C ALA A 80 4.83 15.14 -4.79
N ASP A 81 4.81 15.40 -3.47
CA ASP A 81 4.49 16.70 -2.86
C ASP A 81 3.14 17.29 -3.31
N LEU A 82 2.19 16.44 -3.75
CA LEU A 82 0.92 16.87 -4.36
C LEU A 82 -0.14 17.29 -3.33
N ASN A 83 0.02 16.91 -2.06
CA ASN A 83 -0.98 17.18 -1.02
C ASN A 83 -1.30 18.68 -0.91
N VAL A 84 -0.27 19.53 -0.95
CA VAL A 84 -0.43 20.99 -0.82
C VAL A 84 -1.16 21.59 -2.02
N GLU A 85 -0.84 21.12 -3.22
CA GLU A 85 -1.48 21.60 -4.45
C GLU A 85 -2.95 21.18 -4.51
N ILE A 86 -3.23 19.91 -4.20
CA ILE A 86 -4.60 19.37 -4.14
C ILE A 86 -5.44 20.16 -3.12
N ASP A 87 -4.94 20.35 -1.90
CA ASP A 87 -5.66 21.09 -0.86
C ASP A 87 -5.93 22.53 -1.26
N SER A 88 -4.98 23.19 -1.93
CA SER A 88 -5.17 24.56 -2.41
C SER A 88 -6.27 24.65 -3.47
N ILE A 89 -6.33 23.70 -4.40
CA ILE A 89 -7.36 23.66 -5.45
C ILE A 89 -8.73 23.33 -4.83
N LEU A 90 -8.79 22.37 -3.91
CA LEU A 90 -10.03 21.98 -3.24
C LEU A 90 -10.63 23.12 -2.41
N HIS A 91 -9.83 23.97 -1.78
CA HIS A 91 -10.33 25.17 -1.08
C HIS A 91 -11.00 26.18 -2.02
N ALA A 92 -10.54 26.25 -3.27
CA ALA A 92 -11.11 27.15 -4.28
C ALA A 92 -12.34 26.53 -5.00
N ALA A 93 -12.59 25.22 -4.84
CA ALA A 93 -13.64 24.51 -5.55
C ALA A 93 -15.03 24.74 -4.91
N ASN A 94 -15.99 25.25 -5.70
CA ASN A 94 -17.38 25.40 -5.27
C ASN A 94 -18.23 24.17 -5.69
N HIS A 95 -18.44 23.22 -4.78
CA HIS A 95 -19.22 22.00 -5.03
C HIS A 95 -20.72 22.22 -5.29
N LYS A 96 -21.22 23.46 -5.17
CA LYS A 96 -22.62 23.81 -5.45
C LYS A 96 -22.89 24.12 -6.93
N GLU A 97 -21.85 24.29 -7.74
CA GLU A 97 -21.92 24.52 -9.18
C GLU A 97 -21.65 23.23 -9.97
N MET A 98 -22.24 22.11 -9.53
CA MET A 98 -22.23 20.89 -10.33
C MET A 98 -23.27 21.00 -11.45
N HIS A 99 -22.83 21.38 -12.64
CA HIS A 99 -23.62 21.19 -13.85
C HIS A 99 -23.56 19.71 -14.22
N THR A 100 -24.69 19.03 -14.08
CA THR A 100 -24.87 17.67 -14.61
C THR A 100 -24.80 17.77 -16.14
N VAL A 101 -23.77 17.17 -16.74
CA VAL A 101 -23.72 16.84 -18.17
C VAL A 101 -24.61 15.66 -18.48
#